data_AF-A0A381U5T6-F1
#
_entry.id   AF-A0A381U5T6-F1
#
_cell.length_a   1.000
_cell.length_b   1.000
_cell.length_c   1.000
_cell.angle_alpha   90.00
_cell.angle_beta   90.00
_cell.angle_gamma   90.00
#
_symmetry.space_group_name_H-M   'P 1'
#
loop_
_entity.id
_entity.type
_entity.pdbx_description
1 polymer ?
#
loop_
_entity_poly.entity_id
_entity_poly.type
_entity_poly.pdbx_seq_one_letter_code
_entity_poly.pdbx_strand_id
1 'polypeptide(L)'
;MKRLLFLAFTAVLLPSVLCAQSADADIERTLLAAPASLSAEATILELRPDGSTAVLRGGSNDLICWDNEGRPGQMAPLDVQCTTEANRARLEQNHAFESAGGTVAETLARFERAEADGIRALSEWGSIYYHVYGDSAQDYQNHTVVAVPYATRDLGFPI
;
A
#
# COMPACT_ATOMS: atom_id res chain seq x y z
N MET A 1 35.18 -56.93 14.47
CA MET A 1 35.42 -55.52 14.11
C MET A 1 34.41 -55.10 13.04
N LYS A 2 33.36 -54.36 13.39
CA LYS A 2 32.41 -53.79 12.41
C LYS A 2 31.88 -52.48 13.00
N ARG A 3 32.46 -51.36 12.57
CA ARG A 3 32.14 -50.01 13.06
C ARG A 3 30.84 -49.56 12.38
N LEU A 4 29.74 -49.52 13.12
CA LEU A 4 28.52 -48.83 12.69
C LEU A 4 28.71 -47.32 12.91
N LEU A 5 28.90 -46.61 11.80
CA LEU A 5 28.86 -45.15 11.76
C LEU A 5 27.39 -44.72 11.75
N PHE A 6 26.89 -44.22 12.88
CA PHE A 6 25.66 -43.43 12.94
C PHE A 6 25.98 -42.02 12.43
N LEU A 7 25.59 -41.73 11.18
CA LEU A 7 25.50 -40.37 10.65
C LEU A 7 24.21 -39.74 11.19
N ALA A 8 24.36 -38.77 12.09
CA ALA A 8 23.26 -37.91 12.52
C ALA A 8 22.87 -37.00 11.34
N PHE A 9 21.69 -37.24 10.77
CA PHE A 9 21.08 -36.39 9.75
C PHE A 9 20.31 -35.28 10.47
N THR A 10 20.98 -34.19 10.84
CA THR A 10 20.32 -32.95 11.26
C THR A 10 19.80 -32.26 9.99
N ALA A 11 18.58 -32.56 9.60
CA ALA A 11 17.87 -31.84 8.54
C ALA A 11 17.52 -30.43 9.05
N VAL A 12 18.30 -29.43 8.68
CA VAL A 12 17.96 -28.02 8.89
C VAL A 12 16.90 -27.63 7.86
N LEU A 13 15.63 -27.82 8.21
CA LEU A 13 14.45 -27.30 7.51
C LEU A 13 14.12 -25.90 8.05
N LEU A 14 14.88 -24.88 7.66
CA LEU A 14 14.58 -23.48 8.05
C LEU A 14 14.78 -22.52 6.86
N PRO A 15 13.77 -22.40 5.99
CA PRO A 15 13.50 -21.07 5.40
C PRO A 15 12.02 -20.64 5.47
N SER A 16 11.06 -21.56 5.63
CA SER A 16 9.63 -21.26 5.45
C SER A 16 8.99 -20.51 6.61
N VAL A 17 9.46 -20.72 7.85
CA VAL A 17 8.89 -20.05 9.03
C VAL A 17 9.25 -18.56 9.06
N LEU A 18 10.44 -18.19 8.58
CA LEU A 18 10.93 -16.80 8.63
C LEU A 18 10.18 -15.88 7.64
N CYS A 19 9.85 -16.38 6.44
CA CYS A 19 9.08 -15.61 5.45
C CYS A 19 7.60 -15.41 5.84
N ALA A 20 7.03 -16.33 6.62
CA ALA A 20 5.66 -16.17 7.11
C ALA A 20 5.57 -15.07 8.19
N GLN A 21 6.57 -15.01 9.08
CA GLN A 21 6.62 -13.99 10.14
C GLN A 21 6.78 -12.57 9.60
N SER A 22 7.53 -12.39 8.51
CA SER A 22 7.67 -11.07 7.88
C SER A 22 6.37 -10.62 7.22
N ALA A 23 5.68 -11.52 6.51
CA ALA A 23 4.42 -11.19 5.85
C ALA A 23 3.31 -10.79 6.84
N ASP A 24 3.21 -11.49 7.97
CA ASP A 24 2.24 -11.14 9.02
C ASP A 24 2.56 -9.77 9.64
N ALA A 25 3.83 -9.46 9.87
CA ALA A 25 4.25 -8.16 10.39
C ALA A 25 3.96 -7.02 9.39
N ASP A 26 4.18 -7.25 8.10
CA ASP A 26 3.88 -6.27 7.03
C ASP A 26 2.37 -6.02 6.92
N ILE A 27 1.56 -7.08 7.09
CA ILE A 27 0.09 -7.00 7.14
C ILE A 27 -0.37 -6.17 8.35
N GLU A 28 0.11 -6.49 9.55
CA GLU A 28 -0.27 -5.76 10.78
C GLU A 28 0.11 -4.28 10.68
N ARG A 29 1.30 -4.00 10.16
CA ARG A 29 1.78 -2.64 9.92
C ARG A 29 0.90 -1.90 8.91
N THR A 30 0.57 -2.52 7.78
CA THR A 30 -0.28 -1.92 6.74
C THR A 30 -1.68 -1.58 7.26
N LEU A 31 -2.21 -2.38 8.20
CA LEU A 31 -3.51 -2.16 8.80
C LEU A 31 -3.55 -1.00 9.81
N LEU A 32 -2.44 -0.34 10.13
CA LEU A 32 -2.44 0.82 11.05
C LEU A 32 -3.30 1.98 10.55
N ALA A 33 -3.42 2.17 9.23
CA ALA A 33 -4.33 3.18 8.66
C ALA A 33 -5.80 2.71 8.57
N ALA A 34 -6.08 1.42 8.74
CA ALA A 34 -7.42 0.89 8.53
C ALA A 34 -8.35 1.28 9.69
N PRO A 35 -9.58 1.77 9.41
CA PRO A 35 -10.60 1.91 10.44
C PRO A 35 -10.86 0.58 11.13
N ALA A 36 -10.97 0.59 12.47
CA ALA A 36 -11.06 -0.62 13.28
C ALA A 36 -12.25 -1.54 12.89
N SER A 37 -13.36 -0.97 12.42
CA SER A 37 -14.54 -1.73 11.98
C SER A 37 -14.36 -2.41 10.63
N LEU A 38 -13.36 -2.02 9.83
CA LEU A 38 -13.12 -2.51 8.48
C LEU A 38 -11.81 -3.32 8.33
N SER A 39 -10.88 -3.21 9.28
CA SER A 39 -9.52 -3.76 9.16
C SER A 39 -9.47 -5.28 8.96
N ALA A 40 -10.34 -6.03 9.65
CA ALA A 40 -10.34 -7.49 9.64
C ALA A 40 -10.56 -8.06 8.23
N GLU A 41 -11.47 -7.43 7.46
CA GLU A 41 -11.91 -7.88 6.14
C GLU A 41 -11.32 -7.03 5.00
N ALA A 42 -10.33 -6.19 5.28
CA ALA A 42 -9.67 -5.36 4.28
C ALA A 42 -8.72 -6.16 3.37
N THR A 43 -8.74 -5.87 2.08
CA THR A 43 -7.77 -6.37 1.11
C THR A 43 -6.44 -5.63 1.28
N ILE A 44 -5.32 -6.35 1.34
CA ILE A 44 -3.99 -5.76 1.45
C ILE A 44 -3.22 -5.97 0.16
N LEU A 45 -2.71 -4.87 -0.39
CA LEU A 45 -1.97 -4.83 -1.63
C LEU A 45 -0.47 -4.65 -1.38
N GLU A 46 0.34 -5.44 -2.09
CA GLU A 46 1.77 -5.21 -2.29
C GLU A 46 1.96 -4.26 -3.46
N LEU A 47 2.75 -3.22 -3.26
CA LEU A 47 3.23 -2.34 -4.32
C LEU A 47 4.65 -2.76 -4.69
N ARG A 48 4.86 -3.28 -5.91
CA ARG A 48 6.14 -3.87 -6.30
C ARG A 48 7.08 -2.83 -6.90
N PRO A 49 8.41 -3.01 -6.78
CA PRO A 49 9.37 -2.08 -7.38
C PRO A 49 9.23 -1.92 -8.91
N ASP A 50 8.64 -2.90 -9.61
CA ASP A 50 8.41 -2.84 -11.06
C ASP A 50 7.15 -2.06 -11.48
N GLY A 51 6.40 -1.52 -10.52
CA GLY A 51 5.16 -0.77 -10.77
C GLY A 51 3.91 -1.63 -10.86
N SER A 52 4.03 -2.96 -10.70
CA SER A 52 2.87 -3.85 -10.57
C SER A 52 2.36 -3.91 -9.14
N THR A 53 1.16 -4.45 -8.96
CA THR A 53 0.60 -4.74 -7.63
C THR A 53 0.28 -6.22 -7.48
N ALA A 54 0.18 -6.67 -6.23
CA ALA A 54 -0.44 -7.95 -5.92
C ALA A 54 -1.28 -7.88 -4.65
N VAL A 55 -2.09 -8.91 -4.45
CA VAL A 55 -2.83 -9.11 -3.21
C VAL A 55 -1.97 -9.93 -2.26
N LEU A 56 -1.58 -9.34 -1.12
CA LEU A 56 -0.93 -10.03 -0.01
C LEU A 56 -1.94 -10.78 0.84
N ARG A 57 -3.10 -10.16 1.06
CA ARG A 57 -4.23 -10.74 1.80
C ARG A 57 -5.54 -10.32 1.15
N GLY A 58 -6.36 -11.29 0.76
CA GLY A 58 -7.70 -11.02 0.26
C GLY A 58 -8.65 -10.62 1.39
N GLY A 59 -9.51 -9.65 1.12
CA GLY A 59 -10.58 -9.20 1.99
C GLY A 59 -11.97 -9.56 1.47
N SER A 60 -12.99 -9.20 2.25
CA SER A 60 -14.42 -9.36 1.89
C SER A 60 -15.22 -8.06 1.96
N ASN A 61 -14.62 -6.96 2.41
CA ASN A 61 -15.22 -5.64 2.35
C ASN A 61 -14.55 -4.76 1.28
N ASP A 62 -15.06 -3.54 1.11
CA ASP A 62 -14.59 -2.62 0.07
C ASP A 62 -13.32 -1.86 0.45
N LEU A 63 -12.62 -2.19 1.55
CA LEU A 63 -11.39 -1.49 1.94
C LEU A 63 -10.15 -2.16 1.34
N ILE A 64 -9.33 -1.38 0.66
CA ILE A 64 -7.96 -1.74 0.27
C ILE A 64 -6.95 -0.96 1.11
N CYS A 65 -5.83 -1.59 1.46
CA CYS A 65 -4.70 -0.97 2.17
C CYS A 65 -3.36 -1.35 1.53
N TRP A 66 -2.37 -0.47 1.63
CA TRP A 66 -1.01 -0.70 1.17
C TRP A 66 0.00 0.11 2.00
N ASP A 67 1.24 -0.39 2.05
CA ASP A 67 2.40 0.37 2.52
C ASP A 67 3.09 1.06 1.32
N ASN A 68 3.52 2.30 1.50
CA ASN A 68 4.30 3.05 0.53
C ASN A 68 5.81 2.85 0.70
N GLU A 69 6.25 1.96 1.59
CA GLU A 69 7.66 1.64 1.81
C GLU A 69 8.40 1.37 0.49
N GLY A 70 9.53 2.05 0.34
CA GLY A 70 10.40 1.91 -0.83
C GLY A 70 9.91 2.63 -2.09
N ARG A 71 8.75 3.27 -2.06
CA ARG A 71 8.26 4.06 -3.20
C ARG A 71 8.96 5.41 -3.29
N PRO A 72 9.21 5.93 -4.52
CA PRO A 72 9.69 7.30 -4.68
C PRO A 72 8.82 8.36 -4.01
N GLY A 73 7.51 8.12 -3.89
CA GLY A 73 6.54 9.00 -3.23
C GLY A 73 6.39 8.79 -1.72
N GLN A 74 7.19 7.93 -1.08
CA GLN A 74 7.11 7.67 0.37
C GLN A 74 7.38 8.95 1.17
N MET A 75 6.47 9.29 2.09
CA MET A 75 6.54 10.52 2.89
C MET A 75 7.33 10.35 4.19
N ALA A 76 7.40 9.14 4.75
CA ALA A 76 8.05 8.86 6.02
C ALA A 76 8.38 7.36 6.17
N PRO A 77 9.23 6.95 7.14
CA PRO A 77 9.56 5.54 7.37
C PRO A 77 8.35 4.63 7.55
N LEU A 78 7.32 5.08 8.26
CA LEU A 78 5.96 4.53 8.21
C LEU A 78 5.11 5.41 7.29
N ASP A 79 4.50 4.81 6.27
CA ASP A 79 3.61 5.50 5.33
C ASP A 79 2.62 4.50 4.75
N VAL A 80 1.50 4.30 5.44
CA VAL A 80 0.48 3.33 5.08
C VAL A 80 -0.82 4.03 4.76
N GLN A 81 -1.50 3.58 3.71
CA GLN A 81 -2.74 4.18 3.27
C GLN A 81 -3.81 3.11 3.02
N CYS A 82 -5.06 3.48 3.31
CA CYS A 82 -6.23 2.69 2.98
C CYS A 82 -7.28 3.55 2.28
N THR A 83 -8.05 2.95 1.37
CA THR A 83 -9.21 3.59 0.74
C THR A 83 -10.19 2.53 0.21
N THR A 84 -11.24 2.95 -0.48
CA THR A 84 -12.17 2.03 -1.14
C THR A 84 -11.54 1.31 -2.34
N GLU A 85 -11.95 0.07 -2.60
CA GLU A 85 -11.62 -0.70 -3.80
C GLU A 85 -11.91 0.07 -5.10
N ALA A 86 -12.92 0.95 -5.12
CA ALA A 86 -13.22 1.80 -6.28
C ALA A 86 -12.02 2.71 -6.69
N ASN A 87 -11.10 2.97 -5.77
CA ASN A 87 -9.88 3.75 -6.02
C ASN A 87 -8.68 2.90 -6.47
N ARG A 88 -8.81 1.58 -6.64
CA ARG A 88 -7.70 0.69 -6.99
C ARG A 88 -7.01 1.11 -8.29
N ALA A 89 -7.77 1.44 -9.33
CA ALA A 89 -7.20 1.89 -10.61
C ALA A 89 -6.36 3.19 -10.46
N ARG A 90 -6.79 4.10 -9.58
CA ARG A 90 -6.08 5.35 -9.26
C ARG A 90 -4.75 5.08 -8.56
N LEU A 91 -4.73 4.14 -7.62
CA LEU A 91 -3.55 3.68 -6.90
C LEU A 91 -2.54 3.03 -7.87
N GLU A 92 -3.00 2.06 -8.66
CA GLU A 92 -2.15 1.31 -9.59
C GLU A 92 -1.53 2.22 -10.65
N GLN A 93 -2.29 3.15 -11.22
CA GLN A 93 -1.75 4.11 -12.18
C GLN A 93 -0.68 5.01 -11.54
N ASN A 94 -0.91 5.46 -10.29
CA ASN A 94 0.08 6.25 -9.56
C ASN A 94 1.37 5.49 -9.35
N HIS A 95 1.24 4.28 -8.83
CA HIS A 95 2.36 3.44 -8.54
C HIS A 95 3.16 3.12 -9.81
N ALA A 96 2.49 2.78 -10.91
CA ALA A 96 3.14 2.55 -12.20
C ALA A 96 3.90 3.80 -12.70
N PHE A 97 3.34 5.00 -12.56
CA PHE A 97 4.00 6.23 -13.02
C PHE A 97 5.23 6.61 -12.19
N GLU A 98 5.18 6.36 -10.89
CA GLU A 98 6.32 6.59 -9.98
C GLU A 98 7.41 5.53 -10.17
N SER A 99 7.03 4.25 -10.27
CA SER A 99 7.97 3.13 -10.46
C SER A 99 8.62 3.10 -11.84
N ALA A 100 8.05 3.82 -12.83
CA ALA A 100 8.72 4.06 -14.12
C ALA A 100 10.03 4.86 -13.99
N GLY A 101 10.33 5.41 -12.81
CA GLY A 101 11.59 6.07 -12.50
C GLY A 101 11.71 7.47 -13.10
N GLY A 102 12.90 8.05 -12.93
CA GLY A 102 13.17 9.45 -13.26
C GLY A 102 12.98 10.39 -12.09
N THR A 103 13.00 11.68 -12.39
CA THR A 103 12.84 12.77 -11.44
C THR A 103 11.38 12.97 -11.05
N VAL A 104 11.15 13.65 -9.92
CA VAL A 104 9.81 14.10 -9.51
C VAL A 104 9.11 14.89 -10.62
N ALA A 105 9.84 15.75 -11.33
CA ALA A 105 9.30 16.53 -12.44
C ALA A 105 8.82 15.65 -13.60
N GLU A 106 9.55 14.58 -13.93
CA GLU A 106 9.14 13.64 -14.98
C GLU A 106 7.90 12.84 -14.57
N THR A 107 7.79 12.46 -13.29
CA THR A 107 6.59 11.81 -12.74
C THR A 107 5.39 12.75 -12.79
N LEU A 108 5.54 14.00 -12.38
CA LEU A 108 4.48 15.02 -12.49
C LEU A 108 4.05 15.21 -13.95
N ALA A 109 5.00 15.27 -14.89
CA ALA A 109 4.70 15.37 -16.30
C ALA A 109 3.95 14.13 -16.84
N ARG A 110 4.14 12.93 -16.27
CA ARG A 110 3.31 11.75 -16.60
C ARG A 110 1.88 11.93 -16.12
N PHE A 111 1.67 12.45 -14.91
CA PHE A 111 0.33 12.75 -14.41
C PHE A 111 -0.38 13.80 -15.27
N GLU A 112 0.31 14.89 -15.60
CA GLU A 112 -0.24 15.98 -16.42
C GLU A 112 -0.60 15.50 -17.84
N ARG A 113 0.24 14.67 -18.47
CA ARG A 113 -0.09 14.06 -19.77
C ARG A 113 -1.31 13.16 -19.68
N ALA A 114 -1.39 12.29 -18.65
CA ALA A 114 -2.55 11.43 -18.47
C ALA A 114 -3.85 12.23 -18.26
N GLU A 115 -3.78 13.36 -17.56
CA GLU A 115 -4.91 14.30 -17.41
C GLU A 115 -5.29 14.93 -18.75
N ALA A 116 -4.32 15.47 -19.48
CA ALA A 116 -4.54 16.10 -20.79
C ALA A 116 -5.13 15.13 -21.82
N ASP A 117 -4.71 13.86 -21.77
CA ASP A 117 -5.18 12.80 -22.65
C ASP A 117 -6.52 12.18 -22.19
N GLY A 118 -7.04 12.59 -21.02
CA GLY A 118 -8.31 12.09 -20.47
C GLY A 118 -8.25 10.64 -19.97
N ILE A 119 -7.05 10.11 -19.73
CA ILE A 119 -6.81 8.73 -19.26
C ILE A 119 -6.40 8.67 -17.78
N ARG A 120 -6.42 9.81 -17.09
CA ARG A 120 -6.17 9.85 -15.66
C ARG A 120 -7.27 9.09 -14.93
N ALA A 121 -6.89 8.00 -14.26
CA ALA A 121 -7.76 7.38 -13.28
C ALA A 121 -8.02 8.40 -12.18
N LEU A 122 -9.28 8.58 -11.79
CA LEU A 122 -9.67 9.49 -10.72
C LEU A 122 -10.04 8.68 -9.49
N SER A 123 -9.97 9.32 -8.33
CA SER A 123 -10.59 8.75 -7.14
C SER A 123 -12.12 8.81 -7.30
N GLU A 124 -12.84 7.86 -6.72
CA GLU A 124 -14.27 7.92 -6.54
C GLU A 124 -14.64 9.18 -5.75
N TRP A 125 -15.65 9.91 -6.24
CA TRP A 125 -16.12 11.11 -5.57
C TRP A 125 -16.55 10.78 -4.14
N GLY A 126 -15.96 11.44 -3.15
CA GLY A 126 -16.32 11.38 -1.74
C GLY A 126 -15.70 10.22 -1.01
N SER A 127 -14.91 9.41 -1.72
CA SER A 127 -14.13 8.36 -1.10
C SER A 127 -13.12 8.94 -0.12
N ILE A 128 -12.85 8.18 0.93
CA ILE A 128 -11.93 8.56 1.98
C ILE A 128 -10.62 7.81 1.78
N TYR A 129 -9.51 8.53 1.90
CA TYR A 129 -8.19 7.96 2.11
C TYR A 129 -7.83 8.13 3.59
N TYR A 130 -7.62 7.01 4.26
CA TYR A 130 -7.06 6.96 5.59
C TYR A 130 -5.54 6.83 5.43
N HIS A 131 -4.79 7.76 5.99
CA HIS A 131 -3.35 7.82 5.86
C HIS A 131 -2.72 7.88 7.24
N VAL A 132 -1.78 6.98 7.49
CA VAL A 132 -0.91 7.02 8.66
C VAL A 132 0.52 7.17 8.16
N TYR A 133 1.22 8.19 8.65
CA TYR A 133 2.64 8.37 8.37
C TYR A 133 3.40 8.88 9.60
N GLY A 134 4.67 8.50 9.72
CA GLY A 134 5.51 8.88 10.85
C GLY A 134 6.80 8.06 10.95
N ASP A 135 7.47 8.18 12.08
CA ASP A 135 8.75 7.49 12.31
C ASP A 135 8.53 6.00 12.67
N SER A 136 7.40 5.66 13.31
CA SER A 136 7.11 4.30 13.76
C SER A 136 5.62 4.06 14.06
N ALA A 137 5.26 2.81 14.36
CA ALA A 137 3.91 2.45 14.84
C ALA A 137 3.55 3.07 16.21
N GLN A 138 4.52 3.62 16.94
CA GLN A 138 4.31 4.32 18.22
C GLN A 138 4.34 5.84 18.07
N ASP A 139 4.84 6.35 16.96
CA ASP A 139 5.02 7.78 16.68
C ASP A 139 4.61 8.06 15.23
N TYR A 140 3.31 8.36 15.07
CA TYR A 140 2.71 8.63 13.78
C TYR A 140 1.59 9.66 13.87
N GLN A 141 1.27 10.24 12.72
CA GLN A 141 0.14 11.12 12.52
C GLN A 141 -0.94 10.43 11.68
N ASN A 142 -2.19 10.74 11.99
CA ASN A 142 -3.32 10.37 11.16
C ASN A 142 -3.67 11.55 10.25
N HIS A 143 -3.86 11.27 8.97
CA HIS A 143 -4.35 12.20 7.98
C HIS A 143 -5.49 11.57 7.21
N THR A 144 -6.54 12.34 6.95
CA THR A 144 -7.73 11.86 6.23
C THR A 144 -8.00 12.79 5.08
N VAL A 145 -8.08 12.23 3.88
CA VAL A 145 -8.40 12.97 2.66
C VAL A 145 -9.76 12.51 2.16
N VAL A 146 -10.66 13.46 1.91
CA VAL A 146 -11.89 13.22 1.16
C VAL A 146 -11.63 13.60 -0.29
N ALA A 147 -11.68 12.62 -1.19
CA ALA A 147 -11.36 12.83 -2.58
C ALA A 147 -12.56 13.41 -3.34
N VAL A 148 -12.40 14.61 -3.90
CA VAL A 148 -13.49 15.34 -4.58
C VAL A 148 -13.02 15.83 -5.95
N PRO A 149 -12.72 14.92 -6.89
CA PRO A 149 -12.17 15.29 -8.19
C PRO A 149 -13.10 16.27 -8.91
N TYR A 150 -12.51 17.31 -9.48
CA TYR A 150 -13.19 18.40 -10.20
C TYR A 150 -14.26 19.17 -9.40
N ALA A 151 -14.27 19.04 -8.08
CA ALA A 151 -15.19 19.82 -7.27
C ALA A 151 -14.91 21.33 -7.37
N THR A 152 -15.98 22.10 -7.53
CA THR A 152 -15.99 23.56 -7.43
C THR A 152 -16.42 24.00 -6.03
N ARG A 153 -16.42 25.30 -5.74
CA ARG A 153 -16.54 25.91 -4.39
C ARG A 153 -17.76 25.51 -3.53
N ASP A 154 -18.71 24.73 -4.03
CA ASP A 154 -19.97 24.38 -3.37
C ASP A 154 -19.97 22.95 -2.80
N LEU A 155 -18.95 22.63 -1.99
CA LEU A 155 -18.84 21.32 -1.35
C LEU A 155 -19.59 21.20 -0.02
N GLY A 156 -20.08 22.30 0.53
CA GLY A 156 -20.81 22.31 1.81
C GLY A 156 -19.95 22.02 3.05
N PHE A 157 -18.62 21.89 2.91
CA PHE A 157 -17.70 21.85 4.05
C PHE A 157 -17.39 23.25 4.55
N PRO A 158 -17.50 23.54 5.86
CA PRO A 158 -16.99 24.77 6.42
C PRO A 158 -15.45 24.77 6.29
N ILE A 159 -14.92 25.79 5.63
CA ILE A 159 -13.48 26.12 5.62
C ILE A 159 -13.10 26.93 6.84
#